data_AF-B7P1A8-F1
#
_entry.id   AF-B7P1A8-F1
#
_cell.length_a   1.000
_cell.length_b   1.000
_cell.length_c   1.000
_cell.angle_alpha   90.00
_cell.angle_beta   90.00
_cell.angle_gamma   90.00
#
_symmetry.space_group_name_H-M   'P 1'
#
loop_
_entity.id
_entity.type
_entity.pdbx_description
1 polymer ?
#
loop_
_entity_poly.entity_id
_entity_poly.type
_entity_poly.pdbx_seq_one_letter_code
_entity_poly.pdbx_strand_id
1 'polypeptide(L)'
;AEFTWKRVALRSFLMLAVLVVAESVPHFGKVLPLVGSLLVGLTTFILPCVFYYKLCSDTKREWPERKIPLWEKSLLVEIVIVGVIGTVAGTVSSVKDLLAPGSFALPCFISTDVVL
;
A
#
# COMPACT_ATOMS: atom_id res chain seq x y z
N ALA A 1 -24.46 -15.76 12.79
CA ALA A 1 -23.74 -14.81 11.91
C ALA A 1 -23.40 -13.60 12.74
N GLU A 2 -22.21 -13.58 13.34
CA GLU A 2 -21.75 -12.46 14.15
C GLU A 2 -21.49 -11.28 13.21
N PHE A 3 -22.45 -10.35 13.10
CA PHE A 3 -22.20 -9.05 12.48
C PHE A 3 -21.22 -8.28 13.36
N THR A 4 -19.93 -8.54 13.17
CA THR A 4 -18.88 -7.88 13.94
C THR A 4 -18.92 -6.40 13.58
N TRP A 5 -19.42 -5.52 14.46
CA TRP A 5 -19.47 -4.06 14.22
C TRP A 5 -18.12 -3.49 13.74
N LYS A 6 -17.02 -4.14 14.12
CA LYS A 6 -15.66 -3.90 13.62
C LYS A 6 -15.56 -3.91 12.08
N ARG A 7 -16.24 -4.83 11.38
CA ARG A 7 -16.26 -4.89 9.90
C ARG A 7 -17.01 -3.71 9.30
N VAL A 8 -18.12 -3.32 9.91
CA VAL A 8 -18.93 -2.18 9.45
C VAL A 8 -18.16 -0.88 9.66
N ALA A 9 -17.57 -0.70 10.84
CA ALA A 9 -16.73 0.45 11.16
C ALA A 9 -15.53 0.58 10.20
N LEU A 10 -14.82 -0.53 9.91
CA LEU A 10 -13.70 -0.54 8.97
C LEU A 10 -14.14 -0.15 7.56
N ARG A 11 -15.25 -0.73 7.07
CA ARG A 11 -15.78 -0.42 5.73
C ARG A 11 -16.18 1.04 5.62
N SER A 12 -16.90 1.56 6.61
CA SER A 12 -17.30 2.96 6.63
C SER A 12 -16.09 3.88 6.68
N PHE A 13 -15.10 3.58 7.53
CA PHE A 13 -13.85 4.36 7.61
C PHE A 13 -13.08 4.37 6.29
N LEU A 14 -12.90 3.21 5.65
CA LEU A 14 -12.24 3.11 4.35
C LEU A 14 -12.96 3.92 3.26
N MET A 15 -14.30 3.82 3.20
CA MET A 15 -15.10 4.60 2.25
C MET A 15 -14.98 6.10 2.51
N LEU A 16 -14.96 6.51 3.78
CA LEU A 16 -14.81 7.91 4.18
C LEU A 16 -13.41 8.44 3.83
N ALA A 17 -12.36 7.63 4.03
CA ALA A 17 -11.00 7.97 3.60
C ALA A 17 -10.89 8.13 2.08
N VAL A 18 -11.51 7.22 1.30
CA VAL A 18 -11.55 7.34 -0.16
C VAL A 18 -12.31 8.59 -0.59
N LEU A 19 -13.42 8.92 0.07
CA LEU A 19 -14.20 10.13 -0.19
C LEU A 19 -13.37 11.40 0.05
N VAL A 20 -12.67 11.48 1.18
CA VAL A 20 -11.80 12.63 1.51
C VAL A 20 -10.67 12.77 0.50
N VAL A 21 -10.08 11.66 0.05
CA VAL A 21 -9.04 11.69 -1.01
C VAL A 21 -9.62 12.13 -2.35
N ALA A 22 -10.84 11.68 -2.69
CA ALA A 22 -11.52 12.06 -3.91
C ALA A 22 -11.95 13.54 -3.92
N GLU A 23 -12.34 14.10 -2.78
CA GLU A 23 -12.62 15.53 -2.62
C GLU A 23 -11.33 16.36 -2.68
N SER A 24 -10.32 15.99 -1.88
CA SER A 24 -9.11 16.81 -1.70
C SER A 24 -8.23 16.91 -2.95
N VAL A 25 -8.33 15.97 -3.91
CA VAL A 25 -7.44 15.94 -5.07
C VAL A 25 -8.23 16.00 -6.39
N PRO A 26 -8.21 17.15 -7.12
CA PRO A 26 -8.89 17.29 -8.41
C PRO A 26 -8.26 16.40 -9.52
N HIS A 27 -7.05 15.89 -9.30
CA HIS A 27 -6.32 15.00 -10.20
C HIS A 27 -5.98 13.65 -9.55
N PHE A 28 -6.94 12.72 -9.52
CA PHE A 28 -6.78 11.35 -8.97
C PHE A 28 -5.56 10.59 -9.54
N GLY A 29 -5.13 10.96 -10.76
CA GLY A 29 -3.95 10.38 -11.43
C GLY A 29 -2.62 10.60 -10.71
N LYS A 30 -2.51 11.55 -9.77
CA LYS A 30 -1.27 11.79 -8.99
C LYS A 30 -1.21 10.96 -7.70
N VAL A 31 -2.36 10.56 -7.16
CA VAL A 31 -2.45 9.77 -5.91
C VAL A 31 -2.37 8.27 -6.19
N LEU A 32 -2.95 7.82 -7.30
CA LEU A 32 -2.97 6.40 -7.68
C LEU A 32 -1.56 5.77 -7.81
N PRO A 33 -0.54 6.46 -8.39
CA PRO A 33 0.83 5.95 -8.43
C PRO A 33 1.50 5.84 -7.05
N LEU A 34 1.17 6.75 -6.12
CA LEU A 34 1.67 6.73 -4.74
C LEU A 34 1.08 5.53 -3.98
N VAL A 35 -0.25 5.36 -4.06
CA VAL A 35 -0.96 4.24 -3.43
C VAL A 35 -0.49 2.91 -4.02
N GLY A 36 -0.31 2.86 -5.35
CA GLY A 36 0.21 1.69 -6.05
C GLY A 36 1.62 1.33 -5.59
N SER A 37 2.58 2.24 -5.73
CA SER A 37 3.97 1.96 -5.35
C SER A 37 4.13 1.56 -3.89
N LEU A 38 3.40 2.21 -2.97
CA LEU A 38 3.48 1.90 -1.54
C LEU A 38 2.70 0.64 -1.16
N LEU A 39 1.38 0.60 -1.38
CA LEU A 39 0.56 -0.53 -0.91
C LEU A 39 0.87 -1.81 -1.69
N VAL A 40 0.99 -1.72 -3.01
CA VAL A 40 1.33 -2.89 -3.82
C VAL A 40 2.75 -3.29 -3.45
N GLY A 41 3.75 -2.40 -3.52
CA GLY A 41 5.14 -2.72 -3.15
C GLY A 41 5.31 -3.40 -1.78
N LEU A 42 4.68 -2.87 -0.73
CA LEU A 42 4.69 -3.49 0.59
C LEU A 42 4.00 -4.87 0.58
N THR A 43 2.85 -5.00 -0.07
CA THR A 43 2.06 -6.23 0.00
C THR A 43 2.60 -7.34 -0.93
N THR A 44 3.19 -7.03 -2.09
CA THR A 44 3.78 -8.06 -2.97
C THR A 44 5.19 -8.46 -2.56
N PHE A 45 6.00 -7.56 -1.99
CA PHE A 45 7.39 -7.92 -1.65
C PHE A 45 7.55 -8.30 -0.18
N ILE A 46 6.89 -7.62 0.76
CA ILE A 46 7.10 -7.87 2.19
C ILE A 46 6.20 -8.99 2.70
N LEU A 47 4.92 -8.98 2.34
CA LEU A 47 3.95 -9.95 2.86
C LEU A 47 4.32 -11.42 2.59
N PRO A 48 4.63 -11.85 1.33
CA PRO A 48 4.98 -13.25 1.08
C PRO A 48 6.30 -13.63 1.75
N CYS A 49 7.27 -12.73 1.82
CA CYS A 49 8.58 -13.00 2.42
C CYS A 49 8.49 -13.12 3.95
N VAL A 50 7.71 -12.27 4.60
CA VAL A 50 7.43 -12.36 6.04
C VAL A 50 6.66 -13.63 6.36
N PHE A 51 5.63 -13.99 5.58
CA PHE A 51 4.89 -15.23 5.80
C PHE A 51 5.74 -16.47 5.55
N TYR A 52 6.57 -16.48 4.51
CA TYR A 52 7.48 -17.59 4.24
C TYR A 52 8.51 -17.74 5.37
N TYR A 53 9.11 -16.64 5.83
CA TYR A 53 10.05 -16.66 6.94
C TYR A 53 9.39 -17.11 8.25
N LYS A 54 8.18 -16.62 8.55
CA LYS A 54 7.40 -17.05 9.72
C LYS A 54 7.06 -18.53 9.67
N LEU A 55 6.62 -19.03 8.51
CA LEU A 55 6.24 -20.43 8.34
C LEU A 55 7.44 -21.38 8.51
N CYS A 56 8.63 -20.96 8.07
CA CYS A 56 9.84 -21.77 8.23
C CYS A 56 10.56 -21.58 9.58
N SER A 57 10.28 -20.49 10.29
CA SER A 57 10.78 -20.26 11.66
C SER A 57 9.88 -20.88 12.73
N ASP A 58 8.64 -21.25 12.42
CA ASP A 58 7.70 -21.82 13.39
C ASP A 58 8.06 -23.29 13.69
N THR A 59 8.87 -23.49 14.73
CA THR A 59 9.19 -24.81 15.32
C THR A 59 8.06 -25.28 16.25
N LYS A 60 6.84 -25.45 15.72
CA LYS A 60 5.77 -26.12 16.47
C LYS A 60 5.96 -27.64 16.37
N ARG A 61 5.81 -28.36 17.48
CA ARG A 61 6.02 -29.82 17.63
C ARG A 61 5.30 -30.72 16.60
N GLU A 62 4.32 -30.21 15.87
CA GLU A 62 3.50 -30.94 14.87
C GLU A 62 3.87 -30.67 13.41
N TRP A 63 4.76 -29.70 13.12
CA TRP A 63 5.16 -29.36 11.75
C TRP A 63 6.56 -29.90 11.42
N PRO A 64 6.76 -30.53 10.25
CA PRO A 64 8.06 -31.05 9.86
C PRO A 64 9.08 -29.91 9.70
N GLU A 65 10.25 -30.04 10.31
CA GLU A 65 11.35 -29.07 10.19
C GLU A 65 11.79 -28.96 8.72
N ARG A 66 11.33 -27.91 8.03
CA ARG A 66 11.77 -27.60 6.68
C ARG A 66 13.07 -26.81 6.76
N LYS A 67 14.20 -27.50 6.62
CA LYS A 67 15.50 -26.85 6.38
C LYS A 67 15.46 -26.20 5.01
N ILE A 68 15.08 -24.92 4.96
CA ILE A 68 15.13 -24.17 3.71
C ILE A 68 16.60 -24.11 3.29
N PRO A 69 16.89 -24.53 2.06
CA PRO A 69 18.22 -24.39 1.54
C PRO A 69 18.70 -22.94 1.36
N LEU A 70 20.03 -22.72 1.43
CA LEU A 70 20.61 -21.37 1.45
C LEU A 70 20.39 -20.58 0.15
N TRP A 71 20.31 -21.24 -1.01
CA TRP A 71 20.08 -20.59 -2.31
C TRP A 71 18.64 -20.05 -2.45
N GLU A 72 17.67 -20.73 -1.86
CA GLU A 72 16.27 -20.29 -1.89
C GLU A 72 16.08 -19.08 -0.97
N LYS A 73 16.79 -19.06 0.17
CA LYS A 73 16.86 -17.87 1.03
C LYS A 73 17.51 -16.67 0.33
N SER A 74 18.60 -16.87 -0.43
CA SER A 74 19.26 -15.76 -1.13
C SER A 74 18.37 -15.17 -2.23
N LEU A 75 17.69 -15.99 -3.02
CA LEU A 75 16.72 -15.55 -4.02
C LEU A 75 15.57 -14.74 -3.41
N LEU A 76 15.03 -15.21 -2.27
CA LEU A 76 13.97 -14.49 -1.56
C LEU A 76 14.43 -13.10 -1.12
N VAL A 77 15.63 -13.01 -0.53
CA VAL A 77 16.21 -11.74 -0.07
C VAL A 77 16.47 -10.80 -1.24
N GLU A 78 16.95 -11.31 -2.38
CA GLU A 78 17.18 -10.51 -3.58
C GLU A 78 15.88 -9.88 -4.12
N ILE A 79 14.81 -10.67 -4.21
CA ILE A 79 13.49 -10.18 -4.65
C ILE A 79 12.97 -9.09 -3.69
N VAL A 80 13.17 -9.24 -2.38
CA VAL A 80 12.82 -8.21 -1.39
C VAL A 80 13.63 -6.94 -1.62
N ILE A 81 14.95 -7.06 -1.83
CA ILE A 81 15.82 -5.89 -2.04
C ILE A 81 15.38 -5.12 -3.29
N VAL A 82 15.22 -5.80 -4.43
CA VAL A 82 14.78 -5.18 -5.69
C VAL A 82 13.39 -4.55 -5.52
N GLY A 83 12.49 -5.25 -4.84
CA GLY A 83 11.14 -4.77 -4.55
C GLY A 83 11.10 -3.52 -3.67
N VAL A 84 11.93 -3.47 -2.63
CA VAL A 84 12.08 -2.29 -1.75
C VAL A 84 12.66 -1.12 -2.53
N ILE A 85 13.69 -1.34 -3.35
CA ILE A 85 14.26 -0.28 -4.20
C ILE A 85 13.20 0.28 -5.16
N GLY A 86 12.43 -0.60 -5.83
CA GLY A 86 11.33 -0.18 -6.71
C GLY A 86 10.23 0.58 -5.97
N THR A 87 9.89 0.14 -4.76
CA THR A 87 8.90 0.81 -3.89
C THR A 87 9.38 2.21 -3.49
N VAL A 88 10.64 2.35 -3.05
CA VAL A 88 11.22 3.64 -2.66
C VAL A 88 11.32 4.59 -3.86
N ALA A 89 11.81 4.10 -5.00
CA ALA A 89 11.90 4.89 -6.22
C ALA A 89 10.51 5.36 -6.70
N GLY A 90 9.51 4.47 -6.71
CA GLY A 90 8.13 4.79 -7.06
C GLY A 90 7.51 5.80 -6.10
N THR A 91 7.79 5.67 -4.80
CA THR A 91 7.33 6.62 -3.76
C THR A 91 7.93 7.99 -3.98
N VAL A 92 9.25 8.09 -4.19
CA VAL A 92 9.94 9.37 -4.40
C VAL A 92 9.44 10.06 -5.67
N SER A 93 9.24 9.32 -6.77
CA SER A 93 8.67 9.87 -8.01
C SER A 93 7.25 10.40 -7.78
N SER A 94 6.40 9.61 -7.13
CA SER A 94 5.01 9.98 -6.87
C SER A 94 4.89 11.17 -5.92
N VAL A 95 5.76 11.26 -4.90
CA VAL A 95 5.80 12.38 -3.95
C VAL A 95 6.25 13.67 -4.64
N LYS A 96 7.27 13.62 -5.50
CA LYS A 96 7.69 14.79 -6.29
C LYS A 96 6.58 15.28 -7.20
N ASP A 97 5.84 14.37 -7.81
CA ASP A 97 4.69 14.66 -8.64
C ASP A 97 3.52 15.29 -7.85
N LEU A 98 3.35 14.89 -6.59
CA LEU A 98 2.34 15.44 -5.68
C LEU A 98 2.69 16.85 -5.18
N LEU A 99 3.98 17.10 -4.94
CA LEU A 99 4.50 18.36 -4.40
C LEU A 99 4.82 19.41 -5.47
N ALA A 100 4.63 19.09 -6.75
CA ALA A 100 4.88 20.02 -7.84
C ALA A 100 4.01 21.29 -7.68
N PRO A 101 4.60 22.50 -7.75
CA PRO A 101 3.87 23.75 -7.57
C PRO A 101 2.79 23.88 -8.67
N GLY A 102 1.53 23.99 -8.25
CA GLY A 102 0.35 24.00 -9.14
C GLY A 102 -0.50 22.71 -9.11
N SER A 103 -0.09 21.67 -8.38
CA SER A 103 -0.87 20.41 -8.25
C SER A 103 -2.11 20.52 -7.35
N PHE A 104 -2.14 21.50 -6.45
CA PHE A 104 -3.31 21.78 -5.61
C PHE A 104 -4.11 22.90 -6.27
N ALA A 105 -4.85 22.56 -7.33
CA ALA A 105 -5.95 23.42 -7.76
C ALA A 105 -7.00 23.47 -6.63
N LEU A 106 -7.65 24.62 -6.45
CA LEU A 106 -8.64 24.80 -5.39
C LEU A 106 -9.66 23.65 -5.43
N PRO A 107 -9.98 23.05 -4.28
CA PRO A 107 -10.97 21.99 -4.25
C PRO A 107 -12.34 22.49 -4.73
N CYS A 108 -13.02 21.69 -5.55
CA CYS A 108 -14.27 22.05 -6.23
C CYS A 108 -15.45 22.40 -5.30
N PHE A 109 -15.36 22.12 -3.99
CA PHE A 109 -16.36 22.50 -2.98
C PHE A 109 -16.21 23.96 -2.52
N ILE A 110 -15.09 24.62 -2.83
CA ILE A 110 -14.89 26.06 -2.63
C ILE A 110 -15.24 26.87 -3.89
N SER A 111 -15.30 26.24 -5.06
CA SER A 111 -15.81 26.89 -6.28
C SER A 111 -17.34 27.07 -6.19
N THR A 112 -17.76 28.19 -5.60
CA THR A 112 -19.12 28.72 -5.66
C THR A 112 -19.47 29.31 -7.05
N ASP A 113 -19.03 28.70 -8.15
CA ASP A 113 -19.21 29.22 -9.51
C ASP A 113 -20.20 28.40 -10.36
N VAL A 114 -21.06 27.59 -9.73
CA VAL A 114 -22.19 26.91 -10.42
C VAL A 114 -23.53 27.64 -10.23
N VAL A 115 -23.54 28.81 -9.58
CA VAL A 115 -24.76 29.66 -9.53
C VAL A 115 -24.37 31.15 -9.55
N LEU A 116 -24.02 31.67 -10.74
CA LEU A 116 -24.69 32.84 -11.33
C LEU A 116 -24.35 32.96 -12.82
#